data_AF-A0A9P0AK25-F1
#
_entry.id   AF-A0A9P0AK25-F1
#
_cell.length_a   1.000
_cell.length_b   1.000
_cell.length_c   1.000
_cell.angle_alpha   90.00
_cell.angle_beta   90.00
_cell.angle_gamma   90.00
#
_symmetry.space_group_name_H-M   'P 1'
#
loop_
_entity.id
_entity.type
_entity.pdbx_description
1 polymer ?
#
loop_
_entity_poly.entity_id
_entity_poly.type
_entity_poly.pdbx_seq_one_letter_code
_entity_poly.pdbx_strand_id
1 'polypeptide(L)'
;MSSNVEYRCATCHKSENEVPLLRCSRCKRERYCSRECQRANWREHKSDCSDDGQGSILDPFAVLDGTWFSNRPKHEVFKLLIDVYKMKIEDEYVFEGDVDEDSVYGGASPGTAAQHFRKYLTLITRIDARRAPQSRILPHWWSKGMITENVNYALKEGWSFIGYAIEKSDVIDHYKNPLMPMQLRAMREQLEGPDSDSE
;
A
#
# COMPACT_ATOMS: atom_id res chain seq x y z
N MET A 1 -2.41 -12.49 26.40
CA MET A 1 -3.79 -12.10 26.80
C MET A 1 -4.65 -12.16 25.56
N SER A 2 -5.50 -13.18 25.42
CA SER A 2 -6.34 -13.35 24.24
C SER A 2 -7.47 -12.31 24.29
N SER A 3 -7.38 -11.29 23.44
CA SER A 3 -8.45 -10.31 23.24
C SER A 3 -9.66 -11.01 22.61
N ASN A 4 -10.74 -11.10 23.38
CA ASN A 4 -12.01 -11.67 22.92
C ASN A 4 -12.71 -10.61 22.05
N VAL A 5 -12.52 -10.68 20.74
CA VAL A 5 -13.14 -9.75 19.78
C VAL A 5 -14.59 -10.14 19.59
N GLU A 6 -15.54 -9.35 20.11
CA GLU A 6 -16.97 -9.55 19.86
C GLU A 6 -17.33 -9.12 18.43
N TYR A 7 -17.84 -10.04 17.63
CA TYR A 7 -18.21 -9.76 16.25
C TYR A 7 -19.67 -9.31 16.11
N ARG A 8 -19.94 -8.44 15.13
CA ARG A 8 -21.27 -7.84 14.88
C ARG A 8 -21.65 -7.90 13.40
N CYS A 9 -22.95 -7.91 13.12
CA CYS A 9 -23.47 -7.76 11.77
C CYS A 9 -23.13 -6.36 11.22
N ALA A 10 -22.54 -6.28 10.03
CA ALA A 10 -22.15 -5.02 9.41
C ALA A 10 -23.34 -4.09 9.08
N THR A 11 -24.56 -4.62 9.04
CA THR A 11 -25.77 -3.86 8.64
C THR A 11 -26.64 -3.47 9.81
N CYS A 12 -26.92 -4.42 10.72
CA CYS A 12 -27.86 -4.23 11.81
C CYS A 12 -27.20 -4.24 13.19
N HIS A 13 -25.88 -4.41 13.25
CA HIS A 13 -25.02 -4.32 14.44
C HIS A 13 -25.31 -5.29 15.59
N LYS A 14 -26.27 -6.21 15.41
CA LYS A 14 -26.49 -7.34 16.32
C LYS A 14 -25.21 -8.15 16.47
N SER A 15 -24.86 -8.50 17.71
CA SER A 15 -23.65 -9.27 17.97
C SER A 15 -23.83 -10.76 17.73
N GLU A 16 -22.72 -11.49 17.65
CA GLU A 16 -22.73 -12.95 17.53
C GLU A 16 -23.36 -13.66 18.73
N ASN A 17 -23.49 -12.98 19.87
CA ASN A 17 -24.21 -13.45 21.05
C ASN A 17 -25.74 -13.32 20.89
N GLU A 18 -26.21 -12.38 20.06
CA GLU A 18 -27.63 -12.17 19.79
C GLU A 18 -28.13 -13.01 18.61
N VAL A 19 -27.32 -13.15 17.55
CA VAL A 19 -27.69 -13.85 16.32
C VAL A 19 -26.48 -14.57 15.69
N PRO A 20 -26.68 -15.74 15.05
CA PRO A 20 -25.63 -16.37 14.26
C PRO A 20 -25.16 -15.45 13.12
N LEU A 21 -23.84 -15.29 12.98
CA LEU A 21 -23.25 -14.49 11.91
C LEU A 21 -22.66 -15.38 10.82
N LEU A 22 -23.00 -15.06 9.58
CA LEU A 22 -22.47 -15.65 8.35
C LEU A 22 -21.35 -14.76 7.82
N ARG A 23 -20.28 -15.37 7.33
CA ARG A 23 -19.21 -14.63 6.65
C ARG A 23 -19.58 -14.43 5.18
N CYS A 24 -19.17 -13.30 4.60
CA CYS A 24 -19.25 -13.10 3.16
C CYS A 24 -18.57 -14.26 2.43
N SER A 25 -19.29 -14.93 1.52
CA SER A 25 -18.78 -16.11 0.82
C SER A 25 -17.57 -15.83 -0.07
N ARG A 26 -17.36 -14.57 -0.47
CA ARG A 26 -16.21 -14.12 -1.26
C ARG A 26 -15.03 -13.79 -0.33
N CYS A 27 -15.10 -12.69 0.40
CA CYS A 27 -13.95 -12.23 1.19
C CYS A 27 -13.73 -12.94 2.51
N LYS A 28 -14.73 -13.65 3.05
CA LYS A 28 -14.73 -14.28 4.37
C LYS A 28 -14.39 -13.34 5.56
N ARG A 29 -14.24 -12.03 5.33
CA ARG A 29 -13.95 -10.99 6.34
C ARG A 29 -15.21 -10.43 6.97
N GLU A 30 -16.11 -9.90 6.15
CA GLU A 30 -17.30 -9.20 6.63
C GLU A 30 -18.38 -10.18 7.10
N ARG A 31 -19.11 -9.80 8.17
CA ARG A 31 -20.09 -10.67 8.84
C ARG A 31 -21.52 -10.10 8.78
N TYR A 32 -22.48 -10.99 8.54
CA TYR A 32 -23.89 -10.65 8.38
C TYR A 32 -24.78 -11.68 9.07
N CYS A 33 -25.87 -11.25 9.71
CA CYS A 33 -26.84 -12.21 10.26
C CYS A 33 -27.74 -12.85 9.19
N SER A 34 -27.81 -12.27 7.98
CA SER A 34 -28.61 -12.79 6.87
C SER A 34 -28.08 -12.34 5.51
N ARG A 35 -28.49 -13.03 4.44
CA ARG A 35 -28.22 -12.60 3.05
C ARG A 35 -28.84 -11.24 2.72
N GLU A 36 -29.90 -10.86 3.41
CA GLU A 36 -30.55 -9.55 3.24
C GLU A 36 -29.65 -8.44 3.80
N CYS A 37 -29.06 -8.63 4.98
CA CYS A 37 -28.07 -7.70 5.52
C CYS A 37 -26.86 -7.59 4.58
N GLN A 38 -26.35 -8.72 4.06
CA GLN A 38 -25.25 -8.69 3.09
C GLN A 38 -25.59 -7.88 1.83
N ARG A 39 -26.80 -8.04 1.28
CA ARG A 39 -27.25 -7.29 0.10
C ARG A 39 -27.46 -5.81 0.39
N ALA A 40 -28.00 -5.47 1.56
CA ALA A 40 -28.17 -4.10 2.00
C ALA A 40 -26.82 -3.38 2.13
N ASN A 41 -25.81 -4.07 2.67
CA ASN A 41 -24.45 -3.53 2.78
C ASN A 41 -23.63 -3.61 1.47
N TRP A 42 -24.16 -4.19 0.39
CA TRP A 42 -23.35 -4.52 -0.78
C TRP A 42 -22.72 -3.29 -1.44
N ARG A 43 -23.40 -2.14 -1.44
CA ARG A 43 -22.86 -0.91 -2.04
C ARG A 43 -21.57 -0.44 -1.36
N GLU A 44 -21.49 -0.56 -0.04
CA GLU A 44 -20.32 -0.19 0.75
C GLU A 44 -19.29 -1.32 0.76
N HIS A 45 -19.75 -2.56 0.93
CA HIS A 45 -18.86 -3.72 0.99
C HIS A 45 -18.16 -4.04 -0.36
N LYS A 46 -18.77 -3.73 -1.50
CA LYS A 46 -18.30 -4.18 -2.83
C LYS A 46 -16.87 -3.75 -3.15
N SER A 47 -16.47 -2.53 -2.78
CA SER A 47 -15.11 -2.03 -3.03
C SER A 47 -14.05 -2.81 -2.25
N ASP A 48 -14.42 -3.35 -1.08
CA ASP A 48 -13.53 -4.03 -0.15
C ASP A 48 -13.72 -5.57 -0.17
N CYS A 49 -14.61 -6.06 -1.03
CA CYS A 49 -14.97 -7.47 -1.15
C CYS A 49 -14.08 -8.19 -2.19
N SER A 50 -12.87 -8.60 -1.76
CA SER A 50 -11.92 -9.42 -2.53
C SER A 50 -11.90 -10.86 -2.00
N ASP A 51 -11.70 -11.86 -2.86
CA ASP A 51 -11.74 -13.31 -2.52
C ASP A 51 -10.50 -13.75 -1.72
N ASP A 52 -10.33 -13.19 -0.52
CA ASP A 52 -9.17 -13.44 0.33
C ASP A 52 -9.53 -14.53 1.35
N GLY A 53 -9.85 -15.71 0.83
CA GLY A 53 -10.03 -16.91 1.64
C GLY A 53 -8.71 -17.38 2.23
N GLN A 54 -8.22 -16.72 3.28
CA GLN A 54 -7.04 -17.12 4.05
C GLN A 54 -5.79 -17.37 3.17
N GLY A 55 -5.29 -16.30 2.57
CA GLY A 55 -3.87 -16.14 2.33
C GLY A 55 -3.35 -15.11 3.32
N SER A 56 -2.28 -15.42 4.03
CA SER A 56 -1.46 -14.42 4.69
C SER A 56 -1.28 -13.20 3.78
N ILE A 57 -1.56 -12.01 4.31
CA ILE A 57 -0.77 -10.86 3.88
C ILE A 57 0.68 -11.29 4.14
N LEU A 58 1.43 -11.41 3.05
CA LEU A 58 2.84 -11.79 2.97
C LEU A 58 3.11 -13.31 3.09
N ASP A 59 3.20 -14.00 1.96
CA ASP A 59 4.55 -14.46 1.65
C ASP A 59 5.29 -13.22 1.12
N PRO A 60 6.19 -12.62 1.91
CA PRO A 60 7.01 -11.51 1.47
C PRO A 60 7.94 -11.87 0.31
N PHE A 61 8.06 -13.17 -0.05
CA PHE A 61 9.05 -13.72 -0.99
C PHE A 61 8.47 -14.30 -2.28
N ALA A 62 7.17 -14.16 -2.55
CA ALA A 62 6.62 -14.66 -3.82
C ALA A 62 7.20 -13.96 -5.07
N VAL A 63 8.02 -12.89 -4.92
CA VAL A 63 8.38 -12.05 -6.05
C VAL A 63 9.81 -11.48 -5.92
N LEU A 64 10.80 -12.33 -6.17
CA LEU A 64 12.02 -11.87 -6.84
C LEU A 64 11.82 -11.82 -8.37
N ASP A 65 10.59 -12.04 -8.87
CA ASP A 65 10.25 -12.17 -10.30
C ASP A 65 9.56 -10.95 -10.94
N GLY A 66 9.40 -9.83 -10.20
CA GLY A 66 8.82 -8.58 -10.71
C GLY A 66 7.29 -8.43 -10.63
N THR A 67 6.56 -9.44 -10.15
CA THR A 67 5.11 -9.40 -9.89
C THR A 67 4.66 -8.68 -8.60
N TRP A 68 5.31 -7.58 -8.21
CA TRP A 68 5.12 -6.90 -6.91
C TRP A 68 3.67 -6.53 -6.60
N PHE A 69 2.92 -6.17 -7.64
CA PHE A 69 1.55 -5.65 -7.53
C PHE A 69 0.48 -6.60 -8.08
N SER A 70 0.86 -7.81 -8.49
CA SER A 70 -0.09 -8.79 -9.03
C SER A 70 -1.14 -9.17 -7.98
N ASN A 71 -2.40 -9.16 -8.38
CA ASN A 71 -3.57 -9.46 -7.52
C ASN A 71 -3.71 -8.58 -6.25
N ARG A 72 -3.02 -7.43 -6.16
CA ARG A 72 -3.20 -6.50 -5.04
C ARG A 72 -4.36 -5.55 -5.30
N PRO A 73 -5.17 -5.22 -4.28
CA PRO A 73 -6.16 -4.16 -4.38
C PRO A 73 -5.46 -2.80 -4.55
N LYS A 74 -6.13 -1.86 -5.21
CA LYS A 74 -5.57 -0.54 -5.56
C LYS A 74 -4.94 0.19 -4.37
N HIS A 75 -5.62 0.20 -3.22
CA HIS A 75 -5.13 0.91 -2.02
C HIS A 75 -3.83 0.32 -1.47
N GLU A 76 -3.62 -1.00 -1.58
CA GLU A 76 -2.37 -1.65 -1.16
C GLU A 76 -1.21 -1.30 -2.10
N VAL A 77 -1.47 -1.21 -3.41
CA VAL A 77 -0.47 -0.72 -4.37
C VAL A 77 -0.08 0.72 -4.05
N PHE A 78 -1.06 1.57 -3.77
CA PHE A 78 -0.83 2.96 -3.39
C PHE A 78 0.00 3.10 -2.12
N LYS A 79 -0.35 2.32 -1.09
CA LYS A 79 0.41 2.27 0.17
C LYS A 79 1.85 1.83 -0.06
N LEU A 80 2.08 0.74 -0.80
CA LEU A 80 3.42 0.24 -1.06
C LEU A 80 4.29 1.24 -1.83
N LEU A 81 3.74 1.92 -2.84
CA LEU A 81 4.49 2.94 -3.58
C LEU A 81 4.87 4.14 -2.71
N ILE A 82 4.00 4.52 -1.76
CA ILE A 82 4.30 5.55 -0.77
C ILE A 82 5.41 5.07 0.17
N ASP A 83 5.31 3.85 0.69
CA ASP A 83 6.29 3.31 1.63
C ASP A 83 7.67 3.12 0.97
N VAL A 84 7.71 2.73 -0.31
CA VAL A 84 8.94 2.71 -1.12
C VAL A 84 9.55 4.11 -1.19
N TYR A 85 8.74 5.11 -1.52
CA TYR A 85 9.21 6.50 -1.61
C TYR A 85 9.71 7.02 -0.26
N LYS A 86 8.97 6.79 0.83
CA LYS A 86 9.35 7.26 2.16
C LYS A 86 10.64 6.58 2.64
N MET A 87 10.83 5.29 2.37
CA MET A 87 12.11 4.59 2.61
C MET A 87 13.27 5.13 1.77
N LYS A 88 13.01 5.55 0.52
CA LYS A 88 14.02 6.21 -0.32
C LYS A 88 14.51 7.50 0.32
N ILE A 89 13.59 8.36 0.77
CA ILE A 89 13.94 9.62 1.41
C ILE A 89 14.68 9.39 2.74
N GLU A 90 14.25 8.41 3.54
CA GLU A 90 14.96 7.99 4.75
C GLU A 90 16.40 7.56 4.44
N ASP A 91 16.60 6.72 3.43
CA ASP A 91 17.94 6.27 3.03
C ASP A 91 18.81 7.45 2.54
N GLU A 92 18.28 8.35 1.71
CA GLU A 92 18.99 9.56 1.23
C GLU A 92 19.43 10.43 2.42
N TYR A 93 18.54 10.67 3.38
CA TYR A 93 18.85 11.44 4.59
C TYR A 93 19.93 10.76 5.45
N VAL A 94 19.80 9.44 5.70
CA VAL A 94 20.71 8.70 6.59
C VAL A 94 22.10 8.49 5.98
N PHE A 95 22.18 8.20 4.67
CA PHE A 95 23.44 7.79 4.04
C PHE A 95 24.16 8.91 3.29
N GLU A 96 23.43 9.85 2.68
CA GLU A 96 24.04 10.94 1.90
C GLU A 96 24.24 12.20 2.74
N GLY A 97 23.53 12.32 3.87
CA GLY A 97 23.59 13.49 4.75
C GLY A 97 23.00 14.76 4.10
N ASP A 98 22.36 14.60 2.94
CA ASP A 98 21.72 15.69 2.22
C ASP A 98 20.32 15.90 2.81
N VAL A 99 20.13 17.06 3.43
CA VAL A 99 18.80 17.48 3.88
C VAL A 99 18.20 18.25 2.72
N ASP A 100 17.55 17.52 1.79
CA ASP A 100 16.71 18.19 0.81
C ASP A 100 15.66 19.01 1.59
N GLU A 101 15.79 20.34 1.53
CA GLU A 101 14.90 21.30 2.21
C GLU A 101 13.44 21.08 1.80
N ASP A 102 13.22 20.50 0.61
CA ASP A 102 11.90 20.17 0.08
C ASP A 102 11.43 18.75 0.48
N SER A 103 12.23 17.99 1.25
CA SER A 103 11.84 16.71 1.84
C SER A 103 11.21 16.85 3.23
N VAL A 104 10.49 15.80 3.64
CA VAL A 104 9.84 15.73 4.96
C VAL A 104 10.86 15.84 6.11
N TYR A 105 12.11 15.42 5.88
CA TYR A 105 13.21 15.49 6.84
C TYR A 105 13.84 16.89 6.89
N GLY A 106 13.68 17.68 5.83
CA GLY A 106 14.03 19.11 5.79
C GLY A 106 12.96 20.06 6.33
N GLY A 107 11.85 19.52 6.86
CA GLY A 107 10.73 20.33 7.37
C GLY A 107 9.77 20.81 6.29
N ALA A 108 9.80 20.20 5.10
CA ALA A 108 8.94 20.58 4.00
C ALA A 108 7.45 20.43 4.33
N SER A 109 6.63 21.32 3.76
CA SER A 109 5.19 21.21 3.89
C SER A 109 4.68 19.89 3.27
N PRO A 110 3.56 19.32 3.74
CA PRO A 110 2.96 18.14 3.11
C PRO A 110 2.69 18.33 1.60
N GLY A 111 2.42 19.57 1.16
CA GLY A 111 2.24 19.89 -0.25
C GLY A 111 3.54 19.77 -1.07
N THR A 112 4.67 20.21 -0.52
CA THR A 112 5.99 20.06 -1.13
C THR A 112 6.38 18.59 -1.23
N ALA A 113 6.24 17.83 -0.14
CA ALA A 113 6.50 16.40 -0.12
C ALA A 113 5.63 15.64 -1.14
N ALA A 114 4.35 16.01 -1.25
CA ALA A 114 3.44 15.46 -2.27
C ALA A 114 3.88 15.80 -3.71
N GLN A 115 4.46 16.97 -3.94
CA GLN A 115 5.03 17.33 -5.25
C GLN A 115 6.26 16.48 -5.58
N HIS A 116 7.13 16.20 -4.60
CA HIS A 116 8.30 15.33 -4.76
C HIS A 116 7.89 13.89 -5.05
N PHE A 117 6.91 13.38 -4.31
CA PHE A 117 6.33 12.08 -4.58
C PHE A 117 5.68 12.00 -5.97
N ARG A 118 5.01 13.06 -6.42
CA ARG A 118 4.47 13.13 -7.79
C ARG A 118 5.56 13.04 -8.86
N LYS A 119 6.70 13.73 -8.67
CA LYS A 119 7.86 13.65 -9.56
C LYS A 119 8.37 12.21 -9.61
N TYR A 120 8.53 11.57 -8.44
CA TYR A 120 8.94 10.17 -8.30
C TYR A 120 7.99 9.20 -9.03
N LEU A 121 6.68 9.28 -8.78
CA LEU A 121 5.69 8.43 -9.48
C LEU A 121 5.71 8.64 -10.99
N THR A 122 5.95 9.87 -11.45
CA THR A 122 6.07 10.19 -12.88
C THR A 122 7.32 9.54 -13.49
N LEU A 123 8.44 9.55 -12.76
CA LEU A 123 9.69 8.91 -13.17
C LEU A 123 9.51 7.39 -13.33
N ILE A 124 9.05 6.69 -12.29
CA ILE A 124 8.86 5.23 -12.35
C ILE A 124 7.82 4.83 -13.41
N THR A 125 6.78 5.65 -13.62
CA THR A 125 5.80 5.40 -14.69
C THR A 125 6.43 5.49 -16.08
N ARG A 126 7.35 6.44 -16.30
CA ARG A 126 8.08 6.56 -17.58
C ARG A 126 9.06 5.41 -17.78
N ILE A 127 9.76 5.01 -16.72
CA ILE A 127 10.69 3.88 -16.76
C ILE A 127 9.94 2.59 -17.10
N ASP A 128 8.85 2.31 -16.39
CA ASP A 128 8.03 1.12 -16.61
C ASP A 128 7.41 1.09 -18.03
N ALA A 129 6.97 2.23 -18.54
CA ALA A 129 6.43 2.33 -19.90
C ALA A 129 7.45 1.99 -21.01
N ARG A 130 8.76 2.13 -20.74
CA ARG A 130 9.84 1.74 -21.66
C ARG A 130 10.15 0.24 -21.63
N ARG A 131 9.65 -0.49 -20.63
CA ARG A 131 9.87 -1.94 -20.50
C ARG A 131 9.03 -2.72 -21.50
N ALA A 132 9.52 -3.87 -21.89
CA ALA A 132 8.73 -4.85 -22.64
C ALA A 132 7.46 -5.21 -21.85
N PRO A 133 6.32 -5.51 -22.50
CA PRO A 133 5.05 -5.76 -21.81
C PRO A 133 5.13 -6.79 -20.68
N GLN A 134 5.93 -7.85 -20.86
CA GLN A 134 6.14 -8.92 -19.88
C GLN A 134 7.09 -8.55 -18.73
N SER A 135 7.82 -7.44 -18.85
CA SER A 135 8.78 -6.94 -17.85
C SER A 135 8.27 -5.69 -17.13
N ARG A 136 7.02 -5.29 -17.38
CA ARG A 136 6.36 -4.22 -16.64
C ARG A 136 6.06 -4.68 -15.23
N ILE A 137 6.39 -3.82 -14.28
CA ILE A 137 6.16 -4.02 -12.87
C ILE A 137 4.84 -3.37 -12.47
N LEU A 138 4.58 -2.15 -12.94
CA LEU A 138 3.38 -1.43 -12.56
C LEU A 138 2.12 -2.17 -13.06
N PRO A 139 1.01 -2.14 -12.28
CA PRO A 139 -0.22 -2.82 -12.69
C PRO A 139 -0.72 -2.36 -14.06
N HIS A 140 -1.38 -3.25 -14.80
CA HIS A 140 -1.93 -2.93 -16.12
C HIS A 140 -2.95 -1.75 -16.11
N TRP A 141 -3.57 -1.48 -14.96
CA TRP A 141 -4.50 -0.37 -14.76
C TRP A 141 -3.80 0.94 -14.37
N TRP A 142 -2.49 0.92 -14.15
CA TRP A 142 -1.70 2.09 -13.80
C TRP A 142 -1.69 3.09 -14.97
N SER A 143 -1.88 4.37 -14.65
CA SER A 143 -1.94 5.44 -15.64
C SER A 143 -1.55 6.78 -15.02
N LYS A 144 -1.41 7.82 -15.86
CA LYS A 144 -1.16 9.20 -15.39
C LYS A 144 -2.23 9.68 -14.40
N GLY A 145 -3.48 9.22 -14.53
CA GLY A 145 -4.55 9.55 -13.56
C GLY A 145 -4.32 8.91 -12.19
N MET A 146 -3.72 7.72 -12.15
CA MET A 146 -3.40 7.02 -10.89
C MET A 146 -2.30 7.73 -10.10
N ILE A 147 -1.40 8.46 -10.77
CA ILE A 147 -0.41 9.31 -10.09
C ILE A 147 -1.14 10.34 -9.22
N THR A 148 -2.11 11.05 -9.77
CA THR A 148 -2.90 12.05 -9.02
C THR A 148 -3.70 11.39 -7.90
N GLU A 149 -4.32 10.23 -8.16
CA GLU A 149 -5.09 9.49 -7.15
C GLU A 149 -4.20 9.02 -5.98
N ASN A 150 -2.99 8.54 -6.28
CA ASN A 150 -2.04 8.07 -5.27
C ASN A 150 -1.44 9.22 -4.45
N VAL A 151 -1.15 10.36 -5.08
CA VAL A 151 -0.73 11.58 -4.37
C VAL A 151 -1.83 12.06 -3.42
N ASN A 152 -3.08 12.09 -3.88
CA ASN A 152 -4.21 12.45 -3.01
C ASN A 152 -4.42 11.45 -1.87
N TYR A 153 -4.16 10.16 -2.12
CA TYR A 153 -4.18 9.14 -1.08
C TYR A 153 -3.08 9.38 -0.03
N ALA A 154 -1.88 9.81 -0.45
CA ALA A 154 -0.75 10.13 0.44
C ALA A 154 -0.96 11.40 1.29
N LEU A 155 -1.93 12.24 0.94
CA LEU A 155 -2.31 13.43 1.71
C LEU A 155 -3.43 13.17 2.74
N LYS A 156 -3.99 11.96 2.75
CA LYS A 156 -4.97 11.57 3.78
C LYS A 156 -4.23 11.23 5.07
N GLU A 157 -4.85 11.54 6.20
CA GLU A 157 -4.35 11.16 7.51
C GLU A 157 -4.20 9.63 7.63
N GLY A 158 -3.22 9.19 8.42
CA GLY A 158 -2.92 7.78 8.67
C GLY A 158 -1.47 7.40 8.33
N TRP A 159 -1.19 6.10 8.30
CA TRP A 159 0.15 5.55 8.04
C TRP A 159 0.80 6.10 6.77
N SER A 160 0.03 6.13 5.68
CA SER A 160 0.50 6.54 4.36
C SER A 160 0.58 8.08 4.21
N PHE A 161 0.35 8.84 5.28
CA PHE A 161 0.47 10.28 5.23
C PHE A 161 1.92 10.66 4.93
N ILE A 162 2.10 11.47 3.90
CA ILE A 162 3.44 11.78 3.38
C ILE A 162 4.16 12.84 4.19
N GLY A 163 3.45 13.64 4.99
CA GLY A 163 4.07 14.70 5.80
C GLY A 163 4.78 14.20 7.06
N TYR A 164 4.88 12.89 7.28
CA TYR A 164 5.63 12.31 8.39
C TYR A 164 6.77 11.44 7.88
N ALA A 165 7.97 11.67 8.41
CA ALA A 165 9.11 10.77 8.27
C ALA A 165 8.75 9.37 8.77
N ILE A 166 9.42 8.34 8.24
CA ILE A 166 9.33 6.98 8.77
C ILE A 166 10.73 6.45 9.03
N GLU A 167 10.88 5.77 10.15
CA GLU A 167 12.10 5.02 10.44
C GLU A 167 11.95 3.56 9.98
N LYS A 168 13.08 2.88 9.87
CA LYS A 168 13.14 1.43 9.64
C LYS A 168 12.29 0.66 10.67
N SER A 169 12.35 1.07 11.95
CA SER A 169 11.57 0.51 13.06
C SER A 169 10.08 0.60 12.81
N ASP A 170 9.59 1.76 12.37
CA ASP A 170 8.17 2.01 12.11
C ASP A 170 7.64 1.06 11.04
N VAL A 171 8.41 0.85 9.98
CA VAL A 171 8.04 -0.08 8.89
C VAL A 171 7.96 -1.51 9.40
N ILE A 172 8.93 -1.95 10.20
CA ILE A 172 8.93 -3.29 10.79
C ILE A 172 7.70 -3.47 11.69
N ASP A 173 7.38 -2.47 12.50
CA ASP A 173 6.27 -2.53 13.43
C ASP A 173 4.91 -2.48 12.73
N HIS A 174 4.77 -1.69 11.67
CA HIS A 174 3.52 -1.63 10.92
C HIS A 174 3.23 -2.93 10.16
N TYR A 175 4.25 -3.48 9.51
CA TYR A 175 4.11 -4.69 8.70
C TYR A 175 4.30 -5.99 9.49
N LYS A 176 4.75 -5.90 10.75
CA LYS A 176 5.15 -7.05 11.59
C LYS A 176 6.10 -8.00 10.87
N ASN A 177 7.02 -7.42 10.09
CA ASN A 177 7.97 -8.15 9.25
C ASN A 177 9.36 -7.46 9.27
N PRO A 178 10.39 -8.11 9.84
CA PRO A 178 11.74 -7.53 9.96
C PRO A 178 12.43 -7.32 8.60
N LEU A 179 11.98 -7.99 7.54
CA LEU A 179 12.56 -7.90 6.20
C LEU A 179 11.89 -6.85 5.32
N MET A 180 10.79 -6.26 5.78
CA MET A 180 10.02 -5.29 5.00
C MET A 180 10.86 -4.09 4.52
N PRO A 181 11.75 -3.49 5.34
CA PRO A 181 12.59 -2.39 4.85
C PRO A 181 13.51 -2.79 3.71
N MET A 182 14.10 -3.99 3.75
CA MET A 182 14.94 -4.50 2.66
C MET A 182 14.12 -4.77 1.39
N GLN A 183 12.86 -5.19 1.55
CA GLN A 183 11.96 -5.46 0.43
C GLN A 183 11.51 -4.18 -0.26
N LEU A 184 11.22 -3.12 0.49
CA LEU A 184 10.92 -1.81 -0.08
C LEU A 184 12.09 -1.27 -0.90
N ARG A 185 13.34 -1.48 -0.44
CA ARG A 185 14.55 -1.12 -1.19
C ARG A 185 14.72 -1.94 -2.47
N ALA A 186 14.57 -3.26 -2.40
CA ALA A 186 14.63 -4.11 -3.59
C ALA A 186 13.52 -3.76 -4.61
N MET A 187 12.33 -3.40 -4.14
CA MET A 187 11.25 -2.91 -5.00
C MET A 187 11.59 -1.57 -5.64
N ARG A 188 12.22 -0.64 -4.89
CA ARG A 188 12.72 0.64 -5.41
C ARG A 188 13.67 0.41 -6.58
N GLU A 189 14.72 -0.39 -6.36
CA GLU A 189 15.71 -0.73 -7.39
C GLU A 189 15.05 -1.30 -8.64
N GLN A 190 14.09 -2.21 -8.46
CA GLN A 190 13.36 -2.77 -9.59
C GLN A 190 12.46 -1.76 -10.29
N LEU A 191 11.87 -0.77 -9.62
CA LEU A 191 11.04 0.28 -10.22
C LEU A 191 11.88 1.32 -10.98
N GLU A 192 13.00 1.73 -10.39
CA GLU A 192 13.92 2.72 -10.95
C GLU A 192 14.77 2.11 -12.10
N GLY A 193 15.00 0.80 -12.06
CA GLY A 193 15.90 0.13 -13.00
C GLY A 193 17.36 0.38 -12.64
N PRO A 194 18.32 -0.12 -13.44
CA PRO A 194 19.73 0.14 -13.22
C PRO A 194 20.02 1.64 -13.38
N ASP A 195 20.86 2.19 -12.50
CA ASP A 195 21.37 3.55 -12.62
C ASP A 195 22.01 3.73 -14.00
N SER A 196 21.53 4.71 -14.76
CA SER A 196 22.04 4.99 -16.11
C SER A 196 23.45 5.59 -16.13
N ASP A 197 24.12 5.67 -14.98
CA ASP A 197 25.44 6.29 -14.82
C ASP A 197 26.58 5.26 -14.66
N SER A 198 26.31 3.98 -14.91
CA SER A 198 27.33 2.94 -15.04
C SER A 198 27.52 2.50 -16.50
N GLU A 199 27.97 3.42 -17.36
CA GLU A 199 28.73 3.14 -18.60
C GLU A 199 29.82 4.20 -18.80
#